data_AF-A0AAW8THG1-F1
#
_entry.id   AF-A0AAW8THG1-F1
#
_cell.length_a   1.000
_cell.length_b   1.000
_cell.length_c   1.000
_cell.angle_alpha   90.00
_cell.angle_beta   90.00
_cell.angle_gamma   90.00
#
_symmetry.space_group_name_H-M   'P 1'
#
loop_
_entity.id
_entity.type
_entity.pdbx_description
1 polymer ?
#
loop_
_entity_poly.entity_id
_entity_poly.type
_entity_poly.pdbx_seq_one_letter_code
_entity_poly.pdbx_strand_id
1 'polypeptide(L)'
;MKIRYFSPGMLVKQKGIHYSNVPTVFIHGYEGSSFSFGPLLHRLEKENVAKREMTIIVQADGTLTVEGKINKNNDNPTIMVLFAKDVADETTQSKWIAHVMHYLYRQKITRINLVSHSMGGVSALRYLLEDSREKTPTTERFVAIAAPFNDLEIAEETKEIFAYEMTKEGPKGETPIYQYFDKAMNRLPKNLQVLDVAGDLKDGSNSDGSVSIHSAFALRYLLQEHAASYQELLVTEKSGSHSNITKSAELENALIRFLWKKTA
;
A
#
# COMPACT_ATOMS: atom_id res chain seq x y z
N MET A 1 -6.61 -18.19 -15.27
CA MET A 1 -5.16 -18.52 -15.26
C MET A 1 -4.75 -18.73 -13.81
N LYS A 2 -4.75 -19.99 -13.33
CA LYS A 2 -4.31 -20.35 -11.97
C LYS A 2 -2.79 -20.32 -11.94
N ILE A 3 -2.21 -19.18 -11.57
CA ILE A 3 -0.81 -19.13 -11.18
C ILE A 3 -0.79 -18.60 -9.77
N ARG A 4 -0.50 -19.47 -8.79
CA ARG A 4 0.28 -19.11 -7.60
C ARG A 4 0.62 -20.36 -6.79
N TYR A 5 1.87 -20.78 -6.94
CA TYR A 5 2.55 -21.64 -5.98
C TYR A 5 2.65 -20.92 -4.64
N PHE A 6 2.19 -21.56 -3.57
CA PHE A 6 2.66 -21.30 -2.22
C PHE A 6 3.85 -22.24 -2.00
N SER A 7 5.02 -21.72 -1.62
CA SER A 7 6.16 -22.60 -1.36
C SER A 7 5.87 -23.47 -0.12
N PRO A 8 6.23 -24.77 -0.12
CA PRO A 8 6.18 -25.58 1.09
C PRO A 8 7.26 -25.13 2.10
N GLY A 9 7.09 -25.48 3.37
CA GLY A 9 8.09 -25.25 4.42
C GLY A 9 7.98 -23.90 5.15
N MET A 10 8.96 -23.60 6.00
CA MET A 10 9.08 -22.34 6.76
C MET A 10 10.27 -21.52 6.22
N LEU A 11 10.30 -20.21 6.50
CA LEU A 11 11.45 -19.39 6.17
C LEU A 11 12.66 -19.73 7.05
N VAL A 12 13.86 -19.67 6.48
CA VAL A 12 15.11 -19.72 7.24
C VAL A 12 15.35 -18.36 7.88
N LYS A 13 15.21 -18.28 9.21
CA LYS A 13 15.25 -17.00 9.93
C LYS A 13 16.59 -16.29 9.79
N GLN A 14 16.56 -15.06 9.30
CA GLN A 14 17.71 -14.20 9.08
C GLN A 14 18.02 -13.33 10.30
N LYS A 15 19.30 -13.08 10.56
CA LYS A 15 19.74 -12.12 11.59
C LYS A 15 19.33 -10.70 11.17
N GLY A 16 18.77 -9.92 12.10
CA GLY A 16 18.35 -8.54 11.87
C GLY A 16 16.91 -8.39 11.37
N ILE A 17 16.27 -9.48 10.94
CA ILE A 17 14.84 -9.50 10.61
C ILE A 17 14.03 -9.83 11.87
N HIS A 18 12.97 -9.08 12.09
CA HIS A 18 11.91 -9.34 13.04
C HIS A 18 10.84 -10.18 12.36
N TYR A 19 10.57 -11.34 12.96
CA TYR A 19 9.63 -12.33 12.45
C TYR A 19 8.41 -12.39 13.35
N SER A 20 7.22 -12.22 12.78
CA SER A 20 5.97 -12.20 13.51
C SER A 20 4.84 -12.88 12.74
N ASN A 21 3.71 -13.05 13.42
CA ASN A 21 2.44 -13.49 12.83
C ASN A 21 1.57 -12.32 12.35
N VAL A 22 2.06 -11.08 12.36
CA VAL A 22 1.32 -9.91 11.85
C VAL A 22 1.42 -9.91 10.32
N PRO A 23 0.34 -10.20 9.58
CA PRO A 23 0.43 -10.25 8.14
C PRO A 23 0.53 -8.85 7.53
N THR A 24 1.19 -8.78 6.37
CA THR A 24 1.24 -7.58 5.54
C THR A 24 0.35 -7.77 4.32
N VAL A 25 -0.67 -6.93 4.19
CA VAL A 25 -1.63 -6.96 3.09
C VAL A 25 -1.15 -6.04 1.97
N PHE A 26 -1.02 -6.59 0.77
CA PHE A 26 -0.59 -5.87 -0.44
C PHE A 26 -1.79 -5.60 -1.36
N ILE A 27 -2.02 -4.33 -1.68
CA ILE A 27 -3.15 -3.84 -2.49
C ILE A 27 -2.62 -3.13 -3.73
N HIS A 28 -2.88 -3.69 -4.92
CA HIS A 28 -2.42 -3.10 -6.18
C HIS A 28 -3.22 -1.85 -6.57
N GLY A 29 -2.69 -1.08 -7.52
CA GLY A 29 -3.36 0.09 -8.10
C GLY A 29 -4.35 -0.25 -9.21
N TYR A 30 -4.84 0.78 -9.89
CA TYR A 30 -5.72 0.67 -11.06
C TYR A 30 -5.13 -0.24 -12.15
N GLU A 31 -5.97 -1.09 -12.76
CA GLU A 31 -5.59 -2.19 -13.67
C GLU A 31 -4.49 -3.13 -13.17
N GLY A 32 -4.15 -3.03 -11.89
CA GLY A 32 -3.15 -3.86 -11.26
C GLY A 32 -3.56 -5.32 -11.29
N SER A 33 -2.55 -6.17 -11.30
CA SER A 33 -2.74 -7.60 -11.38
C SER A 33 -1.70 -8.29 -10.52
N SER A 34 -1.58 -9.60 -10.69
CA SER A 34 -0.50 -10.38 -10.09
C SER A 34 0.89 -9.81 -10.31
N PHE A 35 1.08 -9.07 -11.38
CA PHE A 35 2.36 -8.54 -11.79
C PHE A 35 2.80 -7.30 -10.99
N SER A 36 1.88 -6.63 -10.30
CA SER A 36 2.20 -5.41 -9.53
C SER A 36 3.08 -5.71 -8.32
N PHE A 37 2.71 -6.71 -7.50
CA PHE A 37 3.49 -7.11 -6.32
C PHE A 37 4.04 -8.53 -6.37
N GLY A 38 3.63 -9.37 -7.33
CA GLY A 38 4.10 -10.76 -7.44
C GLY A 38 5.62 -10.89 -7.45
N PRO A 39 6.37 -10.12 -8.27
CA PRO A 39 7.83 -10.14 -8.28
C PRO A 39 8.45 -9.72 -6.95
N LEU A 40 7.94 -8.67 -6.30
CA LEU A 40 8.43 -8.21 -4.99
C LEU A 40 8.24 -9.30 -3.94
N LEU A 41 7.04 -9.85 -3.83
CA LEU A 41 6.73 -10.91 -2.87
C LEU A 41 7.59 -12.16 -3.09
N HIS A 42 7.88 -12.50 -4.35
CA HIS A 42 8.77 -13.61 -4.66
C HIS A 42 10.21 -13.36 -4.19
N ARG A 43 10.73 -12.13 -4.36
CA ARG A 43 12.07 -11.75 -3.88
C ARG A 43 12.14 -11.78 -2.35
N LEU A 44 11.17 -11.16 -1.66
CA LEU A 44 11.09 -11.19 -0.19
C LEU A 44 11.07 -12.61 0.38
N GLU A 45 10.39 -13.54 -0.30
CA GLU A 45 10.35 -14.95 0.09
C GLU A 45 11.67 -15.66 -0.16
N LYS A 46 12.29 -15.43 -1.33
CA LYS A 46 13.61 -15.97 -1.68
C LYS A 46 14.70 -15.50 -0.72
N GLU A 47 14.60 -14.27 -0.22
CA GLU A 47 15.50 -13.66 0.75
C GLU A 47 15.14 -14.02 2.21
N ASN A 48 14.14 -14.88 2.41
CA ASN A 48 13.64 -15.29 3.72
C ASN A 48 13.13 -14.15 4.62
N VAL A 49 12.69 -13.02 4.04
CA VAL A 49 12.15 -11.89 4.82
C VAL A 49 10.70 -12.11 5.19
N ALA A 50 9.88 -12.47 4.20
CA ALA A 50 8.43 -12.57 4.32
C ALA A 50 7.88 -13.61 3.35
N LYS A 51 6.84 -14.33 3.74
CA LYS A 51 6.31 -15.46 2.97
C LYS A 51 4.91 -15.16 2.47
N ARG A 52 4.63 -15.39 1.17
CA ARG A 52 3.24 -15.29 0.68
C ARG A 52 2.48 -16.53 1.11
N GLU A 53 1.37 -16.31 1.83
CA GLU A 53 0.57 -17.41 2.39
C GLU A 53 -0.92 -17.33 2.01
N MET A 54 -1.38 -16.18 1.53
CA MET A 54 -2.76 -16.01 1.09
C MET A 54 -2.86 -15.09 -0.12
N THR A 55 -3.80 -15.39 -1.01
CA THR A 55 -4.27 -14.51 -2.06
C THR A 55 -5.78 -14.35 -1.92
N ILE A 56 -6.28 -13.12 -1.95
CA ILE A 56 -7.71 -12.84 -1.90
C ILE A 56 -8.07 -12.09 -3.18
N ILE A 57 -9.03 -12.59 -3.93
CA ILE A 57 -9.59 -11.92 -5.11
C ILE A 57 -10.97 -11.43 -4.72
N VAL A 58 -11.19 -10.11 -4.79
CA VAL A 58 -12.50 -9.49 -4.56
C VAL A 58 -13.22 -9.38 -5.89
N GLN A 59 -14.39 -9.99 -6.01
CA GLN A 59 -15.23 -9.91 -7.21
C GLN A 59 -15.96 -8.57 -7.29
N ALA A 60 -16.53 -8.24 -8.44
CA ALA A 60 -17.23 -6.96 -8.66
C ALA A 60 -18.40 -6.72 -7.68
N ASP A 61 -19.04 -7.79 -7.21
CA ASP A 61 -20.11 -7.73 -6.19
C ASP A 61 -19.57 -7.67 -4.74
N GLY A 62 -18.25 -7.61 -4.57
CA GLY A 62 -17.58 -7.59 -3.27
C GLY A 62 -17.40 -8.98 -2.64
N THR A 63 -17.78 -10.08 -3.30
CA THR A 63 -17.53 -11.43 -2.81
C THR A 63 -16.04 -11.80 -2.87
N LEU A 64 -15.58 -12.65 -1.95
CA LEU A 64 -14.15 -12.97 -1.81
C LEU A 64 -13.87 -14.41 -2.28
N THR A 65 -12.97 -14.55 -3.24
CA THR A 65 -12.31 -15.83 -3.55
C THR A 65 -10.98 -15.87 -2.82
N VAL A 66 -10.80 -16.85 -1.94
CA VAL A 66 -9.59 -16.94 -1.09
C VAL A 66 -8.80 -18.19 -1.44
N GLU A 67 -7.51 -18.01 -1.68
CA GLU A 67 -6.53 -19.08 -1.88
C GLU A 67 -5.46 -19.02 -0.77
N GLY A 68 -5.13 -20.18 -0.20
CA GLY A 68 -4.17 -20.27 0.91
C GLY A 68 -4.75 -19.93 2.28
N LYS A 69 -3.89 -19.92 3.29
CA LYS A 69 -4.23 -19.65 4.69
C LYS A 69 -3.00 -19.15 5.42
N ILE A 70 -3.17 -18.17 6.31
CA ILE A 70 -2.09 -17.69 7.17
C ILE A 70 -1.75 -18.76 8.22
N ASN A 71 -0.51 -19.23 8.19
CA ASN A 71 0.07 -20.12 9.17
C ASN A 71 0.74 -19.28 10.26
N LYS A 72 0.58 -19.68 11.52
CA LYS A 72 1.14 -18.94 12.67
C LYS A 72 2.62 -19.29 12.92
N ASN A 73 3.40 -19.40 11.85
CA ASN A 73 4.80 -19.85 11.84
C ASN A 73 5.83 -18.73 12.09
N ASN A 74 5.34 -17.52 12.41
CA ASN A 74 6.13 -16.29 12.48
C ASN A 74 6.94 -16.03 11.20
N ASP A 75 6.38 -16.26 10.01
CA ASP A 75 7.10 -16.12 8.73
C ASP A 75 6.86 -14.75 8.06
N ASN A 76 6.43 -13.74 8.82
CA ASN A 76 5.99 -12.44 8.28
C ASN A 76 5.00 -12.66 7.12
N PRO A 77 3.83 -13.25 7.39
CA PRO A 77 2.93 -13.68 6.34
C PRO A 77 2.50 -12.51 5.46
N THR A 78 2.50 -12.69 4.14
CA THR A 78 1.99 -11.70 3.20
C THR A 78 0.69 -12.20 2.57
N ILE A 79 -0.25 -11.28 2.47
CA ILE A 79 -1.55 -11.47 1.86
C ILE A 79 -1.57 -10.55 0.66
N MET A 80 -1.87 -11.08 -0.52
CA MET A 80 -2.01 -10.24 -1.68
C MET A 80 -3.47 -10.18 -2.10
N VAL A 81 -3.99 -8.97 -2.17
CA VAL A 81 -5.37 -8.67 -2.56
C VAL A 81 -5.38 -8.29 -4.03
N LEU A 82 -6.27 -8.92 -4.79
CA LEU A 82 -6.55 -8.60 -6.17
C LEU A 82 -8.01 -8.17 -6.30
N PHE A 83 -8.29 -7.17 -7.13
CA PHE A 83 -9.65 -6.83 -7.55
C PHE A 83 -9.94 -7.53 -8.88
N ALA A 84 -11.10 -8.19 -8.96
CA ALA A 84 -11.58 -8.77 -10.21
C ALA A 84 -11.77 -7.66 -11.25
N LYS A 85 -11.66 -8.06 -12.51
CA LYS A 85 -11.49 -7.15 -13.64
C LYS A 85 -12.77 -6.33 -13.90
N ASP A 86 -12.89 -5.23 -13.17
CA ASP A 86 -13.73 -4.07 -13.46
C ASP A 86 -13.08 -2.85 -12.78
N VAL A 87 -13.05 -1.74 -13.52
CA VAL A 87 -12.51 -0.44 -13.15
C VAL A 87 -13.39 0.15 -12.05
N ALA A 88 -13.11 -0.19 -10.80
CA ALA A 88 -13.78 0.40 -9.65
C ALA A 88 -13.00 1.63 -9.18
N ASP A 89 -13.72 2.72 -8.92
CA ASP A 89 -13.20 3.92 -8.29
C ASP A 89 -12.62 3.64 -6.89
N GLU A 90 -11.89 4.61 -6.34
CA GLU A 90 -11.22 4.49 -5.05
C GLU A 90 -12.21 4.26 -3.90
N THR A 91 -13.43 4.82 -4.04
CA THR A 91 -14.51 4.65 -3.06
C THR A 91 -15.00 3.21 -3.01
N THR A 92 -15.21 2.58 -4.16
CA THR A 92 -15.63 1.19 -4.26
C THR A 92 -14.53 0.24 -3.82
N GLN A 93 -13.29 0.50 -4.23
CA GLN A 93 -12.14 -0.27 -3.74
C GLN A 93 -11.96 -0.14 -2.22
N SER A 94 -12.25 1.01 -1.63
CA SER A 94 -12.22 1.19 -0.17
C SER A 94 -13.19 0.23 0.55
N LYS A 95 -14.42 0.09 0.05
CA LYS A 95 -15.42 -0.86 0.57
C LYS A 95 -14.97 -2.32 0.39
N TRP A 96 -14.36 -2.63 -0.74
CA TRP A 96 -13.77 -3.95 -0.99
C TRP A 96 -12.61 -4.26 -0.04
N ILE A 97 -11.76 -3.29 0.28
CA ILE A 97 -10.73 -3.42 1.30
C ILE A 97 -11.41 -3.70 2.66
N ALA A 98 -12.48 -2.99 3.02
CA ALA A 98 -13.23 -3.26 4.25
C ALA A 98 -13.77 -4.71 4.29
N HIS A 99 -14.30 -5.24 3.18
CA HIS A 99 -14.74 -6.64 3.08
C HIS A 99 -13.59 -7.62 3.37
N VAL A 100 -12.42 -7.38 2.77
CA VAL A 100 -11.20 -8.16 3.04
C VAL A 100 -10.84 -8.09 4.53
N MET A 101 -10.84 -6.90 5.13
CA MET A 101 -10.46 -6.73 6.53
C MET A 101 -11.44 -7.42 7.48
N HIS A 102 -12.74 -7.33 7.23
CA HIS A 102 -13.73 -8.10 7.99
C HIS A 102 -13.54 -9.61 7.85
N TYR A 103 -13.17 -10.11 6.66
CA TYR A 103 -12.81 -11.51 6.46
C TYR A 103 -11.59 -11.90 7.31
N LEU A 104 -10.50 -11.13 7.24
CA LEU A 104 -9.29 -11.39 8.03
C LEU A 104 -9.58 -11.38 9.55
N TYR A 105 -10.41 -10.44 10.02
CA TYR A 105 -10.84 -10.40 11.41
C TYR A 105 -11.59 -11.67 11.83
N ARG A 106 -12.49 -12.19 10.98
CA ARG A 106 -13.17 -13.49 11.22
C ARG A 106 -12.18 -14.66 11.27
N GLN A 107 -11.07 -14.59 10.51
CA GLN A 107 -9.95 -15.54 10.58
C GLN A 107 -9.05 -15.35 11.81
N LYS A 108 -9.46 -14.52 12.78
CA LYS A 108 -8.73 -14.22 14.03
C LYS A 108 -7.39 -13.49 13.79
N ILE A 109 -7.28 -12.76 12.68
CA ILE A 109 -6.19 -11.81 12.45
C ILE A 109 -6.66 -10.48 13.04
N THR A 110 -5.95 -9.99 14.06
CA THR A 110 -6.35 -8.78 14.81
C THR A 110 -5.44 -7.59 14.56
N ARG A 111 -4.27 -7.81 13.93
CA ARG A 111 -3.27 -6.79 13.59
C ARG A 111 -2.76 -7.04 12.18
N ILE A 112 -2.49 -5.99 11.43
CA ILE A 112 -1.90 -6.08 10.08
C ILE A 112 -0.94 -4.91 9.81
N ASN A 113 -0.14 -5.05 8.76
CA ASN A 113 0.41 -3.93 8.01
C ASN A 113 -0.30 -3.82 6.65
N LEU A 114 -0.34 -2.62 6.07
CA LEU A 114 -0.86 -2.34 4.73
C LEU A 114 0.27 -1.81 3.84
N VAL A 115 0.40 -2.36 2.63
CA VAL A 115 1.26 -1.86 1.56
C VAL A 115 0.40 -1.71 0.31
N SER A 116 0.46 -0.55 -0.33
CA SER A 116 -0.44 -0.20 -1.41
C SER A 116 0.27 0.57 -2.50
N HIS A 117 -0.23 0.46 -3.73
CA HIS A 117 0.35 1.13 -4.90
C HIS A 117 -0.70 1.96 -5.65
N SER A 118 -0.32 3.16 -6.09
CA SER A 118 -1.15 4.04 -6.93
C SER A 118 -2.54 4.23 -6.32
N MET A 119 -3.62 4.07 -7.08
CA MET A 119 -5.00 4.16 -6.59
C MET A 119 -5.27 3.29 -5.36
N GLY A 120 -4.61 2.13 -5.23
CA GLY A 120 -4.75 1.27 -4.06
C GLY A 120 -4.35 1.98 -2.76
N GLY A 121 -3.44 2.96 -2.82
CA GLY A 121 -3.06 3.78 -1.67
C GLY A 121 -4.12 4.80 -1.28
N VAL A 122 -4.77 5.41 -2.26
CA VAL A 122 -5.92 6.30 -2.05
C VAL A 122 -7.08 5.50 -1.43
N SER A 123 -7.42 4.34 -2.01
CA SER A 123 -8.45 3.42 -1.51
C SER A 123 -8.16 2.90 -0.10
N ALA A 124 -6.89 2.56 0.18
CA ALA A 124 -6.46 2.07 1.49
C ALA A 124 -6.52 3.16 2.57
N LEU A 125 -6.07 4.39 2.27
CA LEU A 125 -6.20 5.51 3.18
C LEU A 125 -7.67 5.83 3.45
N ARG A 126 -8.50 5.84 2.40
CA ARG A 126 -9.95 6.01 2.55
C ARG A 126 -10.56 4.96 3.48
N TYR A 127 -10.15 3.70 3.36
CA TYR A 127 -10.58 2.61 4.26
C TYR A 127 -10.19 2.89 5.72
N LEU A 128 -8.96 3.37 5.95
CA LEU A 128 -8.46 3.71 7.29
C LEU A 128 -9.25 4.86 7.93
N LEU A 129 -9.87 5.73 7.13
CA LEU A 129 -10.63 6.88 7.61
C LEU A 129 -12.13 6.58 7.78
N GLU A 130 -12.67 5.62 7.03
CA GLU A 130 -14.10 5.26 7.03
C GLU A 130 -14.39 4.04 7.90
N ASP A 131 -13.69 2.92 7.69
CA ASP A 131 -14.14 1.57 8.08
C ASP A 131 -13.16 0.75 8.95
N SER A 132 -12.00 1.31 9.34
CA SER A 132 -10.98 0.56 10.12
C SER A 132 -11.21 0.51 11.64
N ARG A 133 -12.46 0.40 12.10
CA ARG A 133 -12.82 0.51 13.54
C ARG A 133 -13.41 -0.76 14.12
N GLU A 134 -14.57 -1.17 13.62
CA GLU A 134 -15.29 -2.32 14.18
C GLU A 134 -15.03 -3.59 13.36
N LYS A 135 -14.70 -4.69 14.05
CA LYS A 135 -14.57 -6.02 13.44
C LYS A 135 -13.61 -6.06 12.24
N THR A 136 -12.56 -5.24 12.29
CA THR A 136 -11.43 -5.24 11.36
C THR A 136 -10.12 -5.35 12.16
N PRO A 137 -9.02 -5.86 11.56
CA PRO A 137 -7.72 -5.86 12.21
C PRO A 137 -7.21 -4.42 12.35
N THR A 138 -6.48 -4.13 13.42
CA THR A 138 -5.78 -2.85 13.58
C THR A 138 -4.61 -2.78 12.61
N THR A 139 -4.55 -1.72 11.80
CA THR A 139 -3.39 -1.44 10.94
C THR A 139 -2.30 -0.74 11.75
N GLU A 140 -1.11 -1.33 11.81
CA GLU A 140 0.03 -0.79 12.56
C GLU A 140 0.93 0.08 11.70
N ARG A 141 1.14 -0.36 10.45
CA ARG A 141 1.98 0.32 9.48
C ARG A 141 1.23 0.42 8.16
N PHE A 142 1.32 1.58 7.53
CA PHE A 142 0.77 1.84 6.21
C PHE A 142 1.88 2.33 5.28
N VAL A 143 2.00 1.71 4.12
CA VAL A 143 2.89 2.14 3.05
C VAL A 143 2.07 2.52 1.83
N ALA A 144 2.17 3.78 1.43
CA ALA A 144 1.59 4.30 0.19
C ALA A 144 2.71 4.44 -0.84
N ILE A 145 2.60 3.78 -1.98
CA ILE A 145 3.61 3.83 -3.05
C ILE A 145 2.98 4.49 -4.27
N ALA A 146 3.50 5.63 -4.68
CA ALA A 146 3.03 6.42 -5.82
C ALA A 146 1.52 6.74 -5.76
N ALA A 147 0.98 7.01 -4.57
CA ALA A 147 -0.45 7.24 -4.38
C ALA A 147 -0.83 8.70 -4.73
N PRO A 148 -1.72 8.96 -5.69
CA PRO A 148 -2.09 10.32 -6.10
C PRO A 148 -3.06 10.98 -5.11
N PHE A 149 -2.54 11.56 -4.04
CA PHE A 149 -3.39 12.11 -2.97
C PHE A 149 -3.95 13.52 -3.26
N ASN A 150 -3.53 14.19 -4.33
CA ASN A 150 -4.00 15.52 -4.71
C ASN A 150 -4.17 15.67 -6.24
N ASP A 151 -4.63 14.61 -6.91
CA ASP A 151 -4.96 14.64 -8.34
C ASP A 151 -6.43 15.02 -8.55
N LEU A 152 -6.76 15.52 -9.75
CA LEU A 152 -8.15 15.78 -10.14
C LEU A 152 -8.89 14.49 -10.48
N GLU A 153 -8.20 13.59 -11.19
CA GLU A 153 -8.70 12.30 -11.63
C GLU A 153 -7.72 11.23 -11.14
N ILE A 154 -8.21 10.31 -10.31
CA ILE A 154 -7.37 9.27 -9.72
C ILE A 154 -7.19 8.16 -10.75
N ALA A 155 -5.93 7.86 -11.08
CA ALA A 155 -5.53 6.79 -11.98
C ALA A 155 -5.97 6.93 -13.46
N GLU A 156 -6.31 8.14 -13.89
CA GLU A 156 -6.44 8.45 -15.31
C GLU A 156 -5.08 8.80 -15.91
N GLU A 157 -4.74 8.17 -17.05
CA GLU A 157 -3.56 8.55 -17.84
C GLU A 157 -3.89 9.82 -18.64
N THR A 158 -3.58 10.99 -18.07
CA THR A 158 -3.73 12.29 -18.74
C THR A 158 -2.48 12.62 -19.58
N LYS A 159 -2.65 13.47 -20.62
CA LYS A 159 -1.52 13.93 -21.45
C LYS A 159 -0.50 14.77 -20.66
N GLU A 160 -0.99 15.50 -19.68
CA GLU A 160 -0.19 16.31 -18.76
C GLU A 160 -0.39 15.78 -17.35
N ILE A 161 0.70 15.59 -16.60
CA ILE A 161 0.64 15.16 -15.22
C ILE A 161 0.23 16.36 -14.39
N PHE A 162 -0.98 16.31 -13.84
CA PHE A 162 -1.50 17.36 -12.99
C PHE A 162 -0.70 17.42 -11.67
N ALA A 163 -0.40 18.63 -11.21
CA ALA A 163 0.26 18.83 -9.92
C ALA A 163 -0.03 20.22 -9.35
N TYR A 164 -0.61 20.26 -8.15
CA TYR A 164 -0.42 21.42 -7.29
C TYR A 164 0.90 21.28 -6.56
N GLU A 165 1.77 22.28 -6.71
CA GLU A 165 3.08 22.31 -6.05
C GLU A 165 2.93 22.18 -4.54
N MET A 166 3.66 21.24 -3.96
CA MET A 166 3.78 21.07 -2.51
C MET A 166 4.82 22.06 -1.96
N THR A 167 4.40 22.95 -1.08
CA THR A 167 5.24 24.00 -0.45
C THR A 167 5.49 23.70 1.03
N LYS A 168 6.11 24.64 1.75
CA LYS A 168 6.33 24.50 3.19
C LYS A 168 5.05 24.69 4.00
N GLU A 169 4.05 25.31 3.40
CA GLU A 169 2.75 25.64 3.98
C GLU A 169 1.66 24.62 3.59
N GLY A 170 1.98 23.64 2.74
CA GLY A 170 1.03 22.70 2.15
C GLY A 170 0.96 22.81 0.62
N PRO A 171 0.04 22.09 -0.04
CA PRO A 171 -0.12 22.20 -1.48
C PRO A 171 -0.72 23.56 -1.87
N LYS A 172 -0.25 24.17 -2.97
CA LYS A 172 -0.77 25.47 -3.46
C LYS A 172 -2.26 25.43 -3.85
N GLY A 173 -2.81 24.24 -4.04
CA GLY A 173 -4.21 24.01 -4.31
C GLY A 173 -4.61 22.62 -3.84
N GLU A 174 -5.90 22.46 -3.61
CA GLU A 174 -6.48 21.26 -3.04
C GLU A 174 -7.54 20.72 -3.99
N THR A 175 -7.36 19.50 -4.48
CA THR A 175 -8.37 18.80 -5.27
C THR A 175 -9.44 18.20 -4.35
N PRO A 176 -10.60 17.77 -4.88
CA PRO A 176 -11.65 17.18 -4.05
C PRO A 176 -11.19 16.00 -3.20
N ILE A 177 -10.27 15.16 -3.69
CA ILE A 177 -9.75 14.02 -2.92
C ILE A 177 -8.88 14.48 -1.76
N TYR A 178 -8.05 15.51 -1.94
CA TYR A 178 -7.27 16.10 -0.85
C TYR A 178 -8.19 16.68 0.23
N GLN A 179 -9.18 17.50 -0.17
CA GLN A 179 -10.14 18.09 0.76
C GLN A 179 -10.94 17.05 1.52
N TYR A 180 -11.23 15.91 0.90
CA TYR A 180 -11.83 14.77 1.57
C TYR A 180 -10.91 14.22 2.67
N PHE A 181 -9.63 13.99 2.35
CA PHE A 181 -8.66 13.48 3.32
C PHE A 181 -8.42 14.44 4.49
N ASP A 182 -8.24 15.73 4.22
CA ASP A 182 -8.10 16.78 5.23
C ASP A 182 -9.25 16.74 6.25
N LYS A 183 -10.50 16.78 5.76
CA LYS A 183 -11.70 16.73 6.62
C LYS A 183 -11.83 15.44 7.43
N ALA A 184 -11.28 14.33 6.93
CA ALA A 184 -11.44 13.02 7.53
C ALA A 184 -10.26 12.61 8.44
N MET A 185 -9.12 13.31 8.39
CA MET A 185 -7.84 12.85 8.97
C MET A 185 -7.88 12.60 10.48
N ASN A 186 -8.76 13.29 11.21
CA ASN A 186 -9.04 13.04 12.63
C ASN A 186 -9.52 11.61 12.95
N ARG A 187 -9.94 10.83 11.94
CA ARG A 187 -10.36 9.43 12.08
C ARG A 187 -9.23 8.43 11.89
N LEU A 188 -8.04 8.89 11.49
CA LEU A 188 -6.87 8.03 11.27
C LEU A 188 -6.52 7.26 12.55
N PRO A 189 -6.11 5.97 12.46
CA PRO A 189 -5.67 5.23 13.64
C PRO A 189 -4.46 5.92 14.31
N LYS A 190 -4.62 6.34 15.57
CA LYS A 190 -3.63 7.18 16.29
C LYS A 190 -2.21 6.62 16.36
N ASN A 191 -2.06 5.29 16.37
CA ASN A 191 -0.77 4.62 16.47
C ASN A 191 -0.21 4.18 15.10
N LEU A 192 -0.81 4.64 14.00
CA LEU A 192 -0.39 4.28 12.65
C LEU A 192 0.98 4.87 12.35
N GLN A 193 1.90 4.06 11.86
CA GLN A 193 3.16 4.51 11.28
C GLN A 193 3.04 4.51 9.76
N VAL A 194 3.44 5.59 9.11
CA VAL A 194 3.29 5.77 7.67
C VAL A 194 4.65 5.90 6.99
N LEU A 195 4.83 5.16 5.90
CA LEU A 195 5.88 5.37 4.91
C LEU A 195 5.21 5.76 3.60
N ASP A 196 5.48 6.96 3.14
CA ASP A 196 4.99 7.49 1.88
C ASP A 196 6.11 7.43 0.85
N VAL A 197 5.81 6.96 -0.36
CA VAL A 197 6.83 6.72 -1.39
C VAL A 197 6.41 7.37 -2.69
N ALA A 198 7.27 8.22 -3.23
CA ALA A 198 7.10 8.81 -4.55
C ALA A 198 8.19 8.34 -5.51
N GLY A 199 7.91 8.46 -6.81
CA GLY A 199 8.86 8.21 -7.88
C GLY A 199 9.24 9.48 -8.63
N ASP A 200 10.47 9.56 -9.13
CA ASP A 200 10.97 10.64 -9.97
C ASP A 200 11.82 10.10 -11.12
N LEU A 201 11.34 10.24 -12.35
CA LEU A 201 12.07 9.82 -13.56
C LEU A 201 13.35 10.62 -13.81
N LYS A 202 13.55 11.77 -13.14
CA LYS A 202 14.68 12.68 -13.34
C LYS A 202 14.78 13.23 -14.77
N ASP A 203 13.66 13.32 -15.47
CA ASP A 203 13.52 13.89 -16.81
C ASP A 203 13.02 15.35 -16.81
N GLY A 204 12.90 15.95 -15.64
CA GLY A 204 12.40 17.32 -15.44
C GLY A 204 10.89 17.41 -15.16
N SER A 205 10.15 16.30 -15.23
CA SER A 205 8.71 16.26 -14.93
C SER A 205 8.36 16.31 -13.43
N ASN A 206 9.33 16.02 -12.55
CA ASN A 206 9.10 15.82 -11.11
C ASN A 206 7.97 14.80 -10.84
N SER A 207 7.99 13.69 -11.55
CA SER A 207 6.96 12.66 -11.53
C SER A 207 7.53 11.27 -11.80
N ASP A 208 6.72 10.26 -11.53
CA ASP A 208 7.03 8.87 -11.92
C ASP A 208 6.58 8.52 -13.35
N GLY A 209 6.15 9.52 -14.13
CA GLY A 209 5.53 9.36 -15.45
C GLY A 209 4.01 9.22 -15.42
N SER A 210 3.38 9.15 -14.25
CA SER A 210 1.92 9.12 -14.09
C SER A 210 1.45 10.03 -12.95
N VAL A 211 2.14 10.02 -11.81
CA VAL A 211 1.82 10.78 -10.60
C VAL A 211 2.97 11.72 -10.28
N SER A 212 2.64 12.99 -10.03
CA SER A 212 3.62 13.98 -9.57
C SER A 212 4.08 13.68 -8.14
N ILE A 213 5.36 13.93 -7.86
CA ILE A 213 5.91 13.89 -6.49
C ILE A 213 5.10 14.80 -5.54
N HIS A 214 4.61 15.94 -6.05
CA HIS A 214 3.82 16.87 -5.25
C HIS A 214 2.46 16.28 -4.83
N SER A 215 1.83 15.50 -5.71
CA SER A 215 0.59 14.81 -5.39
C SER A 215 0.82 13.63 -4.44
N ALA A 216 1.88 12.85 -4.72
CA ALA A 216 2.26 11.71 -3.88
C ALA A 216 2.54 12.12 -2.42
N PHE A 217 3.21 13.26 -2.21
CA PHE A 217 3.51 13.76 -0.86
C PHE A 217 2.57 14.86 -0.37
N ALA A 218 1.41 15.07 -1.02
CA ALA A 218 0.51 16.16 -0.68
C ALA A 218 0.03 16.10 0.77
N LEU A 219 -0.15 14.89 1.32
CA LEU A 219 -0.65 14.69 2.68
C LEU A 219 0.43 14.76 3.77
N ARG A 220 1.68 15.14 3.45
CA ARG A 220 2.81 15.20 4.41
C ARG A 220 2.43 15.81 5.75
N TYR A 221 1.89 17.02 5.74
CA TYR A 221 1.60 17.76 6.97
C TYR A 221 0.43 17.13 7.75
N LEU A 222 -0.62 16.71 7.04
CA LEU A 222 -1.76 16.02 7.65
C LEU A 222 -1.34 14.70 8.30
N LEU A 223 -0.49 13.91 7.64
CA LEU A 223 0.00 12.64 8.18
C LEU A 223 1.00 12.85 9.33
N GLN A 224 1.83 13.90 9.28
CA GLN A 224 2.70 14.28 10.40
C GLN A 224 1.91 14.69 11.65
N GLU A 225 0.76 15.34 11.47
CA GLU A 225 -0.11 15.76 12.57
C GLU A 225 -0.89 14.59 13.18
N HIS A 226 -1.40 13.67 12.35
CA HIS A 226 -2.37 12.66 12.79
C HIS A 226 -1.80 11.24 12.98
N ALA A 227 -0.66 10.90 12.38
CA ALA A 227 -0.04 9.59 12.50
C ALA A 227 1.04 9.56 13.60
N ALA A 228 1.36 8.38 14.13
CA ALA A 228 2.41 8.23 15.14
C ALA A 228 3.82 8.49 14.58
N SER A 229 4.03 8.23 13.28
CA SER A 229 5.25 8.60 12.57
C SER A 229 4.97 8.72 11.08
N TYR A 230 5.66 9.62 10.41
CA TYR A 230 5.63 9.78 8.97
C TYR A 230 7.05 9.79 8.41
N GLN A 231 7.29 8.97 7.39
CA GLN A 231 8.57 8.89 6.66
C GLN A 231 8.29 8.98 5.17
N GLU A 232 9.22 9.55 4.43
CA GLU A 232 9.15 9.63 2.96
C GLU A 232 10.32 8.88 2.32
N LEU A 233 10.06 8.33 1.14
CA LEU A 233 11.09 7.80 0.26
C LEU A 233 10.85 8.32 -1.16
N LEU A 234 11.89 8.90 -1.77
CA LEU A 234 11.88 9.24 -3.18
C LEU A 234 12.73 8.22 -3.94
N VAL A 235 12.11 7.42 -4.80
CA VAL A 235 12.82 6.49 -5.70
C VAL A 235 13.05 7.20 -7.03
N THR A 236 14.30 7.27 -7.48
CA THR A 236 14.65 8.11 -8.64
C THR A 236 15.01 7.30 -9.88
N GLU A 237 15.22 8.01 -10.99
CA GLU A 237 15.65 7.47 -12.28
C GLU A 237 14.64 6.43 -12.82
N LYS A 238 15.11 5.51 -13.66
CA LYS A 238 14.28 4.44 -14.23
C LYS A 238 13.55 3.58 -13.18
N SER A 239 14.12 3.44 -11.98
CA SER A 239 13.48 2.71 -10.88
C SER A 239 12.33 3.49 -10.25
N GLY A 240 12.32 4.80 -10.40
CA GLY A 240 11.26 5.69 -9.95
C GLY A 240 10.02 5.68 -10.82
N SER A 241 10.02 5.04 -11.99
CA SER A 241 8.85 5.06 -12.88
C SER A 241 7.64 4.33 -12.26
N HIS A 242 6.41 4.78 -12.56
CA HIS A 242 5.17 4.31 -11.94
C HIS A 242 5.04 2.77 -11.93
N SER A 243 5.32 2.15 -13.07
CA SER A 243 5.26 0.68 -13.22
C SER A 243 6.49 -0.10 -12.70
N ASN A 244 7.62 0.57 -12.44
CA ASN A 244 8.87 -0.08 -12.03
C ASN A 244 9.21 0.13 -10.55
N ILE A 245 8.55 1.07 -9.86
CA ILE A 245 8.83 1.38 -8.46
C ILE A 245 8.68 0.15 -7.56
N THR A 246 7.70 -0.73 -7.81
CA THR A 246 7.52 -2.00 -7.07
C THR A 246 8.63 -3.04 -7.31
N LYS A 247 9.48 -2.82 -8.31
CA LYS A 247 10.66 -3.63 -8.64
C LYS A 247 11.96 -2.99 -8.14
N SER A 248 11.90 -1.80 -7.55
CA SER A 248 13.06 -1.08 -7.05
C SER A 248 13.66 -1.79 -5.83
N ALA A 249 14.98 -2.00 -5.86
CA ALA A 249 15.73 -2.48 -4.70
C ALA A 249 15.73 -1.45 -3.56
N GLU A 250 15.62 -0.16 -3.88
CA GLU A 250 15.53 0.90 -2.88
C GLU A 250 14.22 0.81 -2.09
N LEU A 251 13.10 0.66 -2.80
CA LEU A 251 11.79 0.41 -2.18
C LEU A 251 11.82 -0.87 -1.35
N GLU A 252 12.32 -1.97 -1.91
CA GLU A 252 12.38 -3.25 -1.20
C GLU A 252 13.15 -3.13 0.12
N ASN A 253 14.33 -2.51 0.09
CA ASN A 253 15.13 -2.27 1.29
C ASN A 253 14.40 -1.35 2.29
N ALA A 254 13.67 -0.34 1.83
CA ALA A 254 12.87 0.53 2.69
C ALA A 254 11.71 -0.23 3.35
N LEU A 255 10.99 -1.06 2.60
CA LEU A 255 9.94 -1.94 3.12
C LEU A 255 10.48 -2.90 4.18
N ILE A 256 11.63 -3.54 3.93
CA ILE A 256 12.29 -4.42 4.89
C ILE A 256 12.60 -3.67 6.19
N ARG A 257 13.19 -2.47 6.08
CA ARG A 257 13.51 -1.64 7.25
C ARG A 257 12.26 -1.24 8.02
N PHE A 258 11.24 -0.77 7.32
CA PHE A 258 10.04 -0.19 7.92
C PHE A 258 9.13 -1.26 8.55
N LEU A 259 8.96 -2.40 7.90
CA LEU A 259 8.00 -3.44 8.29
C LEU A 259 8.61 -4.54 9.16
N TRP A 260 9.86 -4.94 8.89
CA TRP A 260 10.41 -6.21 9.40
C TRP A 260 11.83 -6.12 9.97
N LYS A 261 12.41 -4.94 10.15
CA LYS A 261 13.69 -4.82 10.86
C LYS A 261 13.44 -4.68 12.36
N LYS A 262 14.28 -5.31 13.18
CA LYS A 262 14.23 -5.08 14.63
C LYS A 262 14.58 -3.62 14.92
N THR A 263 13.69 -2.90 15.58
CA THR A 263 14.07 -1.66 16.28
C THR A 263 15.08 -2.03 17.36
N ALA A 264 16.18 -1.29 17.42
CA ALA A 264 17.23 -1.47 18.41
C ALA A 264 16.69 -1.22 19.83
#